data_AF-A0A2D8RF40-F1
#
_entry.id   AF-A0A2D8RF40-F1
#
_cell.length_a   1.000
_cell.length_b   1.000
_cell.length_c   1.000
_cell.angle_alpha   90.00
_cell.angle_beta   90.00
_cell.angle_gamma   90.00
#
_symmetry.space_group_name_H-M   'P 1'
#
loop_
_entity.id
_entity.type
_entity.pdbx_description
1 polymer ?
#
loop_
_entity_poly.entity_id
_entity_poly.type
_entity_poly.pdbx_seq_one_letter_code
_entity_poly.pdbx_strand_id
1 'polypeptide(L)' 'MNDDLPDARDGLTQPERVVLKVLHDVQRERQGRHVPTLMLYGRVVEIMDMSQHEFQVILNRLGVRAKG' A
#
# COMPACT_ATOMS: atom_id res chain seq x y z
N MET A 1 9.28 0.17 17.82
CA MET A 1 10.34 0.25 16.79
C MET A 1 9.87 1.29 15.80
N ASN A 2 10.74 2.18 15.28
CA ASN A 2 10.31 3.26 14.37
C ASN A 2 9.91 2.66 13.01
N ASP A 3 8.62 2.36 12.82
CA ASP A 3 8.06 1.83 11.58
C ASP A 3 8.14 2.84 10.42
N ASP A 4 8.47 4.10 10.74
CA ASP A 4 8.69 5.22 9.82
C ASP A 4 10.13 5.30 9.27
N LEU A 5 11.10 4.56 9.83
CA LEU A 5 12.46 4.58 9.29
C LEU A 5 12.53 3.73 8.02
N PRO A 6 12.91 4.30 6.86
CA PRO A 6 13.03 3.53 5.63
C PRO A 6 14.12 2.47 5.73
N ASP A 7 13.86 1.26 5.24
CA ASP A 7 14.89 0.23 5.11
C ASP A 7 15.94 0.67 4.09
N ALA A 8 17.22 0.53 4.42
CA ALA A 8 18.30 1.03 3.58
C ALA A 8 18.40 0.35 2.20
N ARG A 9 17.76 -0.82 2.02
CA ARG A 9 17.83 -1.60 0.79
C ARG A 9 16.82 -1.16 -0.26
N ASP A 10 15.60 -0.85 0.17
CA ASP A 10 14.48 -0.52 -0.71
C ASP A 10 13.97 0.92 -0.53
N GLY A 11 14.41 1.62 0.51
CA GLY A 11 13.95 2.95 0.86
C GLY A 11 12.49 2.99 1.30
N LEU A 12 11.88 1.84 1.62
CA LEU A 12 10.48 1.73 2.01
C LEU A 12 10.34 1.71 3.53
N THR A 13 9.33 2.41 4.03
CA THR A 13 8.84 2.25 5.40
C THR A 13 8.06 0.93 5.53
N GLN A 14 7.80 0.51 6.76
CA GLN A 14 7.00 -0.71 6.97
C GLN A 14 5.59 -0.58 6.36
N PRO A 15 4.85 0.54 6.53
CA PRO A 15 3.54 0.73 5.90
C PRO A 15 3.57 0.62 4.37
N GLU A 16 4.57 1.20 3.71
CA GLU A 16 4.72 1.12 2.25
C GLU A 16 4.93 -0.31 1.76
N ARG A 17 5.78 -1.06 2.46
CA ARG A 17 6.04 -2.45 2.12
C ARG A 17 4.77 -3.29 2.28
N VAL A 18 3.97 -3.03 3.31
CA VAL A 18 2.66 -3.69 3.49
C VAL A 18 1.72 -3.34 2.33
N VAL A 19 1.58 -2.06 1.97
CA VAL A 19 0.73 -1.65 0.84
C VAL A 19 1.15 -2.33 -0.46
N LEU A 20 2.45 -2.37 -0.78
CA LEU A 20 2.95 -3.04 -1.99
C LEU A 20 2.74 -4.56 -1.97
N LYS A 21 2.97 -5.20 -0.82
CA LYS A 21 2.75 -6.64 -0.63
C LYS A 21 1.28 -6.99 -0.83
N VAL A 22 0.37 -6.23 -0.24
CA VAL A 22 -1.09 -6.43 -0.41
C VAL A 22 -1.51 -6.18 -1.86
N LEU A 23 -1.02 -5.11 -2.50
CA LEU A 23 -1.31 -4.85 -3.90
C LEU A 23 -0.90 -6.03 -4.79
N HIS A 24 0.31 -6.56 -4.60
CA HIS A 24 0.80 -7.71 -5.33
C HIS A 24 -0.06 -8.96 -5.11
N ASP A 25 -0.42 -9.26 -3.85
CA ASP A 25 -1.25 -10.42 -3.52
C ASP A 25 -2.64 -10.32 -4.17
N VAL A 26 -3.29 -9.16 -4.06
CA VAL A 26 -4.61 -8.93 -4.67
C VAL A 26 -4.54 -8.95 -6.20
N GLN A 27 -3.47 -8.44 -6.82
CA GLN A 27 -3.28 -8.58 -8.27
C GLN A 27 -3.20 -10.05 -8.69
N ARG A 28 -2.49 -10.90 -7.93
CA ARG A 28 -2.40 -12.34 -8.21
C ARG A 28 -3.76 -13.03 -8.06
N GLU A 29 -4.49 -12.75 -6.98
CA GLU A 29 -5.85 -13.26 -6.75
C GLU A 29 -6.78 -12.90 -7.91
N ARG A 30 -6.58 -11.71 -8.49
CA ARG A 30 -7.42 -11.19 -9.58
C ARG A 30 -6.87 -11.45 -10.97
N GLN A 31 -5.87 -12.31 -11.11
CA GLN A 31 -5.26 -12.71 -12.38
C GLN A 31 -4.72 -11.51 -13.17
N GLY A 32 -4.06 -10.57 -12.48
CA GLY A 32 -3.46 -9.37 -13.08
C GLY A 32 -4.46 -8.25 -13.40
N ARG A 33 -5.75 -8.39 -13.05
CA ARG A 33 -6.74 -7.31 -13.25
C ARG A 33 -6.48 -6.14 -12.30
N HIS A 34 -6.90 -4.96 -12.73
CA HIS A 34 -6.81 -3.72 -11.95
C HIS A 34 -7.41 -3.89 -10.55
N VAL A 35 -6.69 -3.43 -9.52
CA VAL A 35 -7.12 -3.46 -8.12
C VAL A 35 -7.72 -2.10 -7.73
N PRO A 36 -9.04 -2.00 -7.46
CA PRO A 36 -9.64 -0.77 -6.96
C PRO A 36 -8.96 -0.31 -5.68
N THR A 37 -8.69 0.99 -5.59
CA THR A 37 -8.08 1.63 -4.41
C THR A 37 -8.83 1.32 -3.12
N LEU A 38 -10.16 1.29 -3.15
CA LEU A 38 -10.99 0.95 -2.00
C LEU A 38 -10.80 -0.51 -1.55
N MET A 39 -10.64 -1.44 -2.50
CA MET A 39 -10.36 -2.84 -2.20
C MET A 39 -8.97 -2.98 -1.57
N LEU A 40 -7.97 -2.29 -2.13
CA LEU A 40 -6.62 -2.28 -1.57
C LEU A 40 -6.62 -1.73 -0.15
N TYR A 41 -7.29 -0.60 0.10
CA TYR A 41 -7.41 -0.02 1.43
C TYR A 41 -8.03 -1.00 2.43
N GLY A 42 -9.15 -1.64 2.08
CA GLY A 42 -9.80 -2.64 2.93
C GLY A 42 -8.87 -3.79 3.33
N ARG A 43 -8.05 -4.27 2.40
CA ARG A 43 -7.08 -5.35 2.66
C ARG A 43 -5.88 -4.91 3.50
N VAL A 44 -5.49 -3.64 3.43
CA VAL A 44 -4.39 -3.10 4.24
C VAL A 44 -4.81 -2.95 5.70
N VAL A 45 -6.03 -2.46 5.94
CA VAL A 45 -6.55 -2.29 7.31
C VAL A 45 -6.84 -3.62 8.02
N GLU A 46 -6.97 -4.72 7.26
CA GLU A 46 -6.99 -6.09 7.81
C GLU A 46 -5.63 -6.51 8.43
N ILE A 47 -4.52 -5.85 8.05
CA ILE A 47 -3.16 -6.22 8.43
C ILE A 47 -2.55 -5.25 9.44
N MET A 48 -2.86 -3.95 9.33
CA MET A 48 -2.36 -2.92 10.23
C MET A 48 -3.36 -1.77 10.36
N ASP A 49 -3.37 -1.12 11.53
CA ASP A 49 -4.12 0.11 11.70
C ASP A 49 -3.54 1.20 10.78
N MET A 50 -4.40 1.80 9.97
CA MET A 50 -4.01 2.81 8.99
C MET A 50 -5.22 3.65 8.64
N SER A 51 -5.10 4.97 8.80
CA SER A 51 -6.14 5.89 8.36
C SER A 51 -6.19 5.98 6.83
N GLN A 52 -7.35 6.37 6.30
CA GLN A 52 -7.50 6.65 4.88
C GLN A 52 -6.52 7.74 4.40
N HIS A 53 -6.21 8.72 5.24
CA HIS A 53 -5.28 9.80 4.91
C HIS A 53 -3.85 9.27 4.74
N GLU A 54 -3.35 8.49 5.70
CA GLU A 54 -2.02 7.86 5.63
C GLU A 54 -1.89 6.96 4.40
N PHE A 55 -2.93 6.18 4.11
CA PHE A 55 -2.96 5.34 2.92
C PHE A 55 -2.83 6.15 1.62
N GLN A 56 -3.55 7.28 1.50
CA GLN A 56 -3.43 8.17 0.33
C GLN A 56 -2.04 8.81 0.22
N VAL A 57 -1.43 9.19 1.35
CA VAL A 57 -0.05 9.71 1.38
C VAL A 57 0.94 8.67 0.86
N ILE A 58 0.82 7.42 1.31
CA ILE A 58 1.65 6.30 0.85
C ILE A 58 1.46 6.06 -0.65
N LEU A 59 0.22 6.03 -1.15
CA LEU A 59 -0.05 5.86 -2.58
C LEU A 59 0.60 6.95 -3.43
N ASN A 60 0.49 8.22 -3.00
CA ASN A 60 1.14 9.34 -3.68
C ASN A 60 2.66 9.20 -3.68
N ARG A 61 3.26 8.77 -2.57
CA ARG A 61 4.71 8.54 -2.48
C ARG A 61 5.16 7.39 -3.39
N LEU A 62 4.37 6.33 -3.51
CA LEU A 62 4.63 5.20 -4.41
C LEU A 62 4.38 5.52 -5.90
N GLY A 63 4.01 6.77 -6.22
CA GLY A 63 3.77 7.21 -7.59
C GLY A 63 2.42 6.77 -8.17
N VAL A 64 1.51 6.24 -7.34
CA VAL A 64 0.14 5.92 -7.76
C VAL A 64 -0.62 7.22 -7.87
N ARG A 65 -0.91 7.64 -9.11
CA ARG A 65 -1.76 8.80 -9.37
C ARG A 65 -3.20 8.33 -9.56
N ALA A 66 -4.12 8.85 -8.76
CA ALA A 66 -5.54 8.78 -9.10
C ALA A 66 -5.72 9.48 -10.46
N LYS A 67 -6.19 8.75 -11.48
CA LYS A 67 -6.69 9.41 -12.68
C LYS A 67 -8.03 10.03 -12.31
N GLY A 68 -8.06 11.36 -12.26
CA GLY A 68 -9.30 12.14 -12.26
C GLY A 68 -10.07 11.97 -13.56
#